data_AF-A0A4R1QPM4-F1
#
_entry.id   AF-A0A4R1QPM4-F1
#
_cell.length_a   1.000
_cell.length_b   1.000
_cell.length_c   1.000
_cell.angle_alpha   90.00
_cell.angle_beta   90.00
_cell.angle_gamma   90.00
#
_symmetry.space_group_name_H-M   'P 1'
#
loop_
_entity.id
_entity.type
_entity.pdbx_description
1 polymer ?
#
loop_
_entity_poly.entity_id
_entity_poly.type
_entity_poly.pdbx_seq_one_letter_code
_entity_poly.pdbx_strand_id
1 'polypeptide(L)'
;MLIPTIILLIALLIYLSFFLYNRCILSQDAYLLAFRGSIRKQEDESAVRGYIEQLGKEQFGNKYIGMRQLEKSLEISDKKVVVKLKGKTANGWVLTAVGQADRNDPVKYIRRIRLIKKAGEGLRGMGED
;
A
#
# COMPACT_ATOMS: atom_id res chain seq x y z
N MET A 1 2.63 -45.98 -14.01
CA MET A 1 3.01 -44.94 -13.02
C MET A 1 2.65 -43.51 -13.43
N LEU A 2 2.08 -43.28 -14.62
CA LEU A 2 1.78 -41.94 -15.16
C LEU A 2 0.63 -41.22 -14.42
N ILE A 3 -0.43 -41.96 -14.05
CA ILE A 3 -1.62 -41.42 -13.39
C ILE A 3 -1.30 -40.81 -12.00
N PRO A 4 -0.57 -41.48 -11.09
CA PRO A 4 -0.15 -40.88 -9.82
C PRO A 4 0.68 -39.60 -9.99
N THR A 5 1.58 -39.55 -10.98
CA THR A 5 2.42 -38.38 -11.23
C THR A 5 1.60 -37.18 -11.72
N ILE A 6 0.61 -37.44 -12.59
CA ILE A 6 -0.31 -36.39 -13.07
C ILE A 6 -1.15 -35.85 -11.91
N ILE A 7 -1.70 -36.71 -11.06
CA ILE A 7 -2.49 -36.29 -9.90
C ILE A 7 -1.65 -35.42 -8.95
N LEU A 8 -0.39 -35.81 -8.70
CA LEU A 8 0.54 -35.05 -7.88
C LEU A 8 0.86 -33.67 -8.50
N LEU A 9 1.08 -33.61 -9.81
CA LEU A 9 1.31 -32.35 -10.52
C LEU A 9 0.10 -31.42 -10.43
N ILE A 10 -1.11 -31.95 -10.62
CA ILE A 10 -2.34 -31.17 -10.50
C ILE A 10 -2.50 -30.61 -9.09
N ALA A 11 -2.28 -31.45 -8.06
CA ALA A 11 -2.35 -31.01 -6.66
C ALA A 11 -1.31 -29.92 -6.36
N LEU A 12 -0.09 -30.05 -6.88
CA LEU A 12 0.97 -29.05 -6.74
C LEU A 12 0.58 -27.72 -7.41
N LEU A 13 0.03 -27.76 -8.63
CA LEU A 13 -0.41 -26.56 -9.36
C LEU A 13 -1.57 -25.83 -8.66
N ILE A 14 -2.51 -26.58 -8.09
CA ILE A 14 -3.60 -26.02 -7.29
C ILE A 14 -3.03 -25.33 -6.04
N TYR A 15 -2.10 -25.99 -5.34
CA TYR A 15 -1.44 -25.42 -4.17
C TYR A 15 -0.67 -24.14 -4.51
N LEU A 16 0.11 -24.15 -5.60
CA LEU A 16 0.85 -22.99 -6.07
C LEU A 16 -0.08 -21.83 -6.45
N SER A 17 -1.22 -22.13 -7.09
CA SER A 17 -2.24 -21.13 -7.44
C SER A 17 -2.78 -20.43 -6.20
N PHE A 18 -3.14 -21.17 -5.15
CA PHE A 18 -3.60 -20.57 -3.89
C PHE A 18 -2.50 -19.76 -3.20
N PHE A 19 -1.26 -20.23 -3.23
CA PHE A 19 -0.13 -19.48 -2.68
C PHE A 19 0.08 -18.14 -3.41
N LEU A 20 0.07 -18.18 -4.74
CA LEU A 20 0.26 -16.97 -5.55
C LEU A 20 -0.92 -16.00 -5.41
N TYR A 21 -2.16 -16.52 -5.37
CA TYR A 21 -3.36 -15.73 -5.12
C TYR A 21 -3.25 -14.94 -3.82
N ASN A 22 -2.93 -15.62 -2.72
CA ASN A 22 -2.76 -15.02 -1.41
C ASN A 22 -1.66 -13.95 -1.39
N ARG A 23 -0.52 -14.20 -2.06
CA ARG A 23 0.57 -13.22 -2.15
C ARG A 23 0.17 -11.97 -2.93
N CYS A 24 -0.50 -12.13 -4.06
CA CYS A 24 -0.93 -11.04 -4.92
C CYS A 24 -1.96 -10.15 -4.23
N ILE A 25 -2.98 -10.75 -3.61
CA ILE A 25 -4.04 -10.00 -2.90
C ILE A 25 -3.43 -9.24 -1.72
N LEU A 26 -2.53 -9.86 -0.95
CA LEU A 26 -1.85 -9.21 0.18
C LEU A 26 -1.05 -7.97 -0.27
N SER A 27 -0.37 -8.06 -1.41
CA SER A 27 0.37 -6.92 -2.00
C SER A 27 -0.56 -5.81 -2.48
N GLN A 28 -1.67 -6.16 -3.13
CA GLN A 28 -2.64 -5.18 -3.62
C GLN A 28 -3.29 -4.44 -2.45
N ASP A 29 -3.70 -5.17 -1.41
CA ASP A 29 -4.35 -4.55 -0.25
C ASP A 29 -3.35 -3.69 0.54
N ALA A 30 -2.08 -4.11 0.68
CA ALA A 30 -1.04 -3.28 1.30
C ALA A 30 -0.85 -1.95 0.56
N TYR A 31 -0.79 -1.99 -0.78
CA TYR A 31 -0.65 -0.80 -1.61
C TYR A 31 -1.89 0.09 -1.56
N LEU A 32 -3.09 -0.50 -1.66
CA LEU A 32 -4.35 0.23 -1.60
C LEU A 32 -4.52 0.95 -0.26
N LEU A 33 -4.13 0.30 0.83
CA LEU A 33 -4.20 0.87 2.17
C LEU A 33 -3.19 2.00 2.37
N ALA A 34 -1.96 1.84 1.86
CA ALA A 34 -0.96 2.91 1.84
C ALA A 34 -1.45 4.12 1.03
N PHE A 35 -2.05 3.86 -0.14
CA PHE A 35 -2.59 4.89 -1.02
C PHE A 35 -3.76 5.66 -0.37
N ARG A 36 -4.74 4.95 0.19
CA ARG A 36 -5.86 5.56 0.93
C ARG A 36 -5.39 6.39 2.12
N GLY A 37 -4.38 5.91 2.84
CA GLY A 37 -3.71 6.68 3.89
C GLY A 37 -3.06 7.97 3.38
N SER A 38 -2.42 7.92 2.20
CA SER A 38 -1.74 9.08 1.61
C SER A 38 -2.68 10.20 1.14
N ILE A 39 -3.96 9.88 0.86
CA ILE A 39 -4.96 10.86 0.41
C ILE A 39 -5.43 11.77 1.56
N ARG A 40 -5.47 11.26 2.79
CA ARG A 40 -5.97 12.02 3.96
C ARG A 40 -4.88 12.92 4.54
N LYS A 41 -4.58 14.01 3.81
CA LYS A 41 -3.45 14.88 4.13
C LYS A 41 -3.67 15.93 5.21
N GLN A 42 -4.92 16.22 5.54
CA GLN A 42 -5.32 17.28 6.47
C GLN A 42 -5.73 16.76 7.85
N GLU A 43 -5.74 15.45 8.05
CA GLU A 43 -6.11 14.82 9.33
C GLU A 43 -4.85 14.49 10.14
N ASP A 44 -4.97 14.56 11.47
CA ASP A 44 -3.93 14.15 12.42
C ASP A 44 -3.48 12.70 12.16
N GLU A 45 -2.20 12.40 12.39
CA GLU A 45 -1.63 11.05 12.17
C GLU A 45 -2.42 9.95 12.91
N SER A 46 -3.00 10.28 14.07
CA SER A 46 -3.85 9.38 14.86
C SER A 46 -5.18 9.06 14.16
N ALA A 47 -5.80 10.04 13.50
CA ALA A 47 -7.04 9.87 12.75
C ALA A 47 -6.79 9.05 11.46
N VAL A 48 -5.67 9.29 10.78
CA VAL A 48 -5.24 8.50 9.62
C VAL A 48 -4.96 7.05 10.01
N ARG A 49 -4.32 6.82 11.16
CA ARG A 49 -4.07 5.47 11.70
C ARG A 49 -5.38 4.74 12.02
N GLY A 50 -6.30 5.40 12.73
CA GLY A 50 -7.62 4.84 13.05
C GLY A 50 -8.42 4.49 11.80
N TYR A 51 -8.43 5.36 10.79
CA TYR A 51 -9.10 5.13 9.51
C TYR A 51 -8.50 3.92 8.76
N ILE A 52 -7.17 3.83 8.71
CA ILE A 52 -6.48 2.71 8.09
C ILE A 52 -6.74 1.40 8.86
N GLU A 53 -6.77 1.43 10.19
CA GLU A 53 -7.08 0.26 11.02
C GLU A 53 -8.52 -0.22 10.83
N GLN A 54 -9.49 0.70 10.76
CA GLN A 54 -10.89 0.36 10.48
C GLN A 54 -11.07 -0.25 9.09
N LEU A 55 -10.54 0.41 8.05
CA LEU A 55 -10.57 -0.11 6.67
C LEU A 55 -9.89 -1.46 6.55
N GLY A 56 -8.78 -1.65 7.27
CA GLY A 56 -8.09 -2.92 7.32
C GLY A 56 -8.98 -4.02 7.88
N LYS A 57 -9.63 -3.80 9.03
CA LYS A 57 -10.53 -4.81 9.62
C LYS A 57 -11.67 -5.20 8.68
N GLU A 58 -12.25 -4.24 7.97
CA GLU A 58 -13.33 -4.50 7.00
C GLU A 58 -12.85 -5.24 5.75
N GLN A 59 -11.66 -4.91 5.21
CA GLN A 59 -11.14 -5.53 4.00
C GLN A 59 -10.50 -6.91 4.21
N PHE A 60 -9.92 -7.17 5.39
CA PHE A 60 -9.10 -8.36 5.63
C PHE A 60 -9.85 -9.58 6.19
N GLY A 61 -11.12 -9.42 6.59
CA GLY A 61 -11.82 -10.43 7.40
C GLY A 61 -12.12 -11.77 6.71
N ASN A 62 -12.33 -11.80 5.38
CA ASN A 62 -12.85 -13.02 4.72
C ASN A 62 -12.24 -13.34 3.34
N LYS A 63 -11.21 -12.61 2.93
CA LYS A 63 -10.65 -12.71 1.56
C LYS A 63 -9.48 -13.68 1.43
N TYR A 64 -8.80 -14.00 2.54
CA TYR A 64 -7.60 -14.84 2.54
C TYR A 64 -7.92 -16.30 2.82
N ILE A 65 -7.68 -17.17 1.85
CA ILE A 65 -7.92 -18.61 1.98
C ILE A 65 -6.72 -19.23 2.69
N GLY A 66 -6.93 -19.84 3.87
CA GLY A 66 -5.89 -20.61 4.58
C GLY A 66 -4.82 -19.77 5.31
N MET A 67 -5.05 -18.47 5.53
CA MET A 67 -4.26 -17.67 6.47
C MET A 67 -4.88 -17.71 7.87
N ARG A 68 -4.04 -17.91 8.90
CA ARG A 68 -4.47 -18.00 10.31
C ARG A 68 -4.32 -16.70 11.07
N GLN A 69 -3.28 -15.91 10.76
CA GLN A 69 -2.96 -14.69 11.49
C GLN A 69 -2.46 -13.64 10.52
N LEU A 70 -3.09 -12.45 10.54
CA LEU A 70 -2.66 -11.30 9.76
C LEU A 70 -2.20 -10.21 10.75
N GLU A 71 -0.90 -10.06 10.89
CA GLU A 71 -0.28 -8.96 11.63
C GLU A 71 -0.11 -7.74 10.72
N LYS A 72 -0.49 -6.57 11.23
CA LYS A 72 -0.38 -5.31 10.52
C LYS A 72 0.58 -4.40 11.27
N SER A 73 1.62 -3.93 10.57
CA SER A 73 2.49 -2.86 11.05
C SER A 73 2.30 -1.65 10.16
N LEU A 74 2.04 -0.50 10.78
CA LEU A 74 1.78 0.76 10.10
C LEU A 74 2.89 1.74 10.47
N GLU A 75 3.60 2.24 9.47
CA GLU A 75 4.61 3.29 9.61
C GLU A 75 4.11 4.51 8.82
N ILE A 76 3.53 5.48 9.52
CA ILE A 76 3.10 6.76 8.95
C ILE A 76 4.24 7.75 9.14
N SER A 77 4.66 8.40 8.06
CA SER A 77 5.56 9.54 8.07
C SER A 77 4.94 10.67 7.25
N ASP A 78 5.25 11.92 7.62
CA ASP A 78 4.67 13.14 7.06
C ASP A 78 4.82 13.25 5.52
N LYS A 79 5.82 12.56 4.95
CA LYS A 79 6.06 12.48 3.49
C LYS A 79 5.69 11.13 2.86
N LYS A 80 5.53 10.07 3.66
CA LYS A 80 5.41 8.67 3.17
C LYS A 80 4.53 7.83 4.10
N VAL A 81 3.58 7.11 3.52
CA VAL A 81 2.80 6.10 4.25
C VAL A 81 3.31 4.72 3.84
N VAL A 82 3.85 3.97 4.80
CA VAL A 82 4.33 2.59 4.60
C VAL A 82 3.42 1.65 5.39
N VAL A 83 2.80 0.71 4.69
CA VAL A 83 1.95 -0.32 5.27
C VAL A 83 2.64 -1.66 5.09
N LYS A 84 2.96 -2.32 6.20
CA LYS A 84 3.52 -3.67 6.22
C LYS A 84 2.43 -4.63 6.69
N LEU A 85 2.07 -5.57 5.84
CA LEU A 85 1.16 -6.67 6.16
C LEU A 85 1.97 -7.96 6.27
N LYS A 86 1.79 -8.69 7.37
CA LYS A 86 2.39 -10.01 7.61
C LYS A 86 1.26 -11.02 7.79
N GLY A 87 1.12 -11.95 6.85
CA GLY A 87 0.16 -13.04 6.93
C GLY A 87 0.87 -14.37 7.22
N LYS A 88 0.46 -15.10 8.24
CA LYS A 88 0.93 -16.47 8.51
C LYS A 88 -0.02 -17.48 7.90
N THR A 89 0.47 -18.27 6.95
CA THR A 89 -0.26 -19.39 6.34
C THR A 89 -0.38 -20.54 7.34
N ALA A 90 -1.41 -21.39 7.18
CA ALA A 90 -1.61 -22.60 7.98
C ALA A 90 -0.37 -23.51 8.10
N ASN A 91 0.51 -23.50 7.09
CA ASN A 91 1.74 -24.29 7.04
C ASN A 91 2.92 -23.64 7.78
N GLY A 92 2.72 -22.52 8.47
CA GLY A 92 3.77 -21.80 9.22
C GLY A 92 4.55 -20.76 8.41
N TRP A 93 4.30 -20.65 7.10
CA TRP A 93 4.97 -19.70 6.21
C TRP A 93 4.48 -18.28 6.49
N VAL A 94 5.42 -17.33 6.56
CA VAL A 94 5.10 -15.91 6.78
C VAL A 94 5.20 -15.17 5.45
N LEU A 95 4.06 -14.73 4.92
CA LEU A 95 4.01 -13.82 3.78
C LEU A 95 4.10 -12.40 4.29
N THR A 96 5.08 -11.63 3.78
CA THR A 96 5.18 -10.20 4.06
C THR A 96 4.91 -9.42 2.78
N ALA A 97 4.03 -8.44 2.86
CA ALA A 97 3.80 -7.46 1.81
C ALA A 97 4.05 -6.06 2.35
N VAL A 98 4.70 -5.22 1.54
CA VAL A 98 4.99 -3.83 1.87
C VAL A 98 4.38 -2.96 0.79
N GLY A 99 3.45 -2.10 1.17
CA GLY A 99 2.91 -1.04 0.32
C GLY A 99 3.48 0.30 0.77
N GLN A 100 4.06 1.06 -0.17
CA GLN A 100 4.54 2.42 0.09
C GLN A 100 3.79 3.38 -0.82
N ALA A 101 3.32 4.50 -0.27
CA ALA A 101 2.73 5.60 -1.02
C ALA A 101 3.31 6.93 -0.55
N ASP A 102 3.72 7.77 -1.50
CA ASP A 102 4.26 9.10 -1.22
C ASP A 102 3.11 10.12 -1.06
N ARG A 103 3.16 10.92 0.00
CA ARG A 103 2.14 11.94 0.32
C ARG A 103 2.42 13.25 -0.44
N ASN A 104 2.58 13.19 -1.77
CA ASN A 104 3.00 14.36 -2.55
C ASN A 104 1.82 15.29 -2.90
N ASP A 105 1.88 16.58 -2.56
CA ASP A 105 0.82 17.58 -2.79
C ASP A 105 1.03 18.34 -4.12
N PRO A 106 0.46 17.88 -5.25
CA PRO A 106 0.73 18.49 -6.55
C PRO A 106 0.25 19.95 -6.59
N VAL A 107 -0.85 20.28 -5.91
CA VAL A 107 -1.41 21.64 -5.89
C VAL A 107 -0.49 22.63 -5.18
N LYS A 108 0.04 22.30 -3.98
CA LYS A 108 0.99 23.18 -3.27
C LYS A 108 2.30 23.33 -4.05
N TYR A 109 2.75 22.26 -4.70
CA TYR A 109 3.96 22.28 -5.52
C TYR A 109 3.81 23.19 -6.74
N ILE A 110 2.72 23.02 -7.51
CA ILE A 110 2.39 23.86 -8.67
C ILE A 110 2.17 25.32 -8.23
N ARG A 111 1.51 25.56 -7.10
CA ARG A 111 1.26 26.91 -6.57
C ARG A 111 2.57 27.61 -6.18
N ARG A 112 3.54 26.88 -5.59
CA ARG A 112 4.89 27.39 -5.31
C ARG A 112 5.63 27.76 -6.59
N ILE A 113 5.61 26.90 -7.60
CA ILE A 113 6.26 27.18 -8.89
C ILE A 113 5.64 28.41 -9.56
N ARG A 114 4.31 28.54 -9.55
CA ARG A 114 3.62 29.73 -10.10
C ARG A 114 4.00 31.01 -9.36
N LEU A 115 4.12 30.97 -8.03
CA LEU A 115 4.53 32.12 -7.23
C LEU A 115 5.99 32.51 -7.53
N ILE A 116 6.91 31.55 -7.62
CA ILE A 116 8.31 31.80 -7.96
C ILE A 116 8.42 32.39 -9.37
N LYS A 117 7.66 31.85 -10.34
CA LYS A 117 7.64 32.38 -11.70
C LYS A 117 7.14 33.83 -11.73
N LYS A 118 6.05 34.12 -11.02
CA LYS A 118 5.49 35.49 -10.92
C LYS A 118 6.45 36.47 -10.23
N ALA A 119 7.18 36.02 -9.20
CA ALA A 119 8.20 36.82 -8.53
C ALA A 119 9.43 37.07 -9.44
N GLY A 120 9.84 36.07 -10.22
CA GLY A 120 10.93 36.21 -11.20
C GLY A 120 10.60 37.14 -12.36
N GLU A 121 9.35 37.12 -12.84
CA GLU A 121 8.87 38.07 -13.86
C GLU A 121 8.81 39.51 -13.32
N GLY A 122 8.40 39.70 -12.06
CA GLY A 122 8.41 41.01 -11.40
C GLY A 122 9.81 41.59 -11.17
N LEU A 123 10.81 40.74 -10.86
CA LEU A 123 12.20 41.17 -10.72
C LEU A 123 12.86 41.52 -12.06
N ARG A 124 12.42 40.89 -13.17
CA ARG A 124 12.94 41.21 -14.51
C ARG A 124 12.44 42.55 -15.04
N GLY A 125 11.22 42.94 -14.68
CA GLY A 125 10.65 44.24 -15.06
C GLY A 125 11.21 45.44 -14.28
N MET A 126 11.82 45.23 -13.11
CA MET A 126 12.47 46.30 -12.32
C MET A 126 13.93 46.56 -12.71
N GLY A 127 14.51 45.77 -13.62
CA GLY A 127 15.88 45.95 -14.12
C GLY A 127 15.97 46.62 -15.49
N GLU A 128 14.84 47.01 -16.09
CA GLU A 128 14.74 47.69 -17.39
C GLU A 128 14.30 49.17 -17.28
N ASP A 129 14.11 49.70 -16.06
CA ASP A 129 13.90 51.13 -15.76
C ASP A 129 15.18 51.74 -15.14
#